data_AF-A0A6P6FWI7-F1
#
_entry.id   AF-A0A6P6FWI7-F1
#
_cell.length_a   1.000
_cell.length_b   1.000
_cell.length_c   1.000
_cell.angle_alpha   90.00
_cell.angle_beta   90.00
_cell.angle_gamma   90.00
#
_symmetry.space_group_name_H-M   'P 1'
#
loop_
_entity.id
_entity.type
_entity.pdbx_description
1 polymer ?
#
loop_
_entity_poly.entity_id
_entity_poly.type
_entity_poly.pdbx_seq_one_letter_code
_entity_poly.pdbx_strand_id
1 'polypeptide(L)'
;MDTNVQPPQGEKIMVVTSVRANDQQLVHGGTRLSGNDRPVRSFGITGRITLHKKIQVTVKHAGGAPVSIAVHSGMTVRQLKRKAIDTLGLVFNENYILKRRGHGDHLALDDNSTLAAANVNNGCALELVLINN
;
A
#
# COMPACT_ATOMS: atom_id res chain seq x y z
N MET A 1 -14.10 -14.64 38.98
CA MET A 1 -12.86 -14.98 38.26
C MET A 1 -13.02 -14.42 36.86
N ASP A 2 -12.66 -13.16 36.68
CA ASP A 2 -12.79 -12.48 35.39
C ASP A 2 -11.60 -12.85 34.52
N THR A 3 -11.82 -13.74 33.56
CA THR A 3 -10.86 -14.02 32.50
C THR A 3 -10.82 -12.79 31.60
N ASN A 4 -9.94 -11.84 31.94
CA ASN A 4 -9.54 -10.76 31.06
C ASN A 4 -8.72 -11.35 29.90
N VAL A 5 -9.41 -12.03 28.98
CA VAL A 5 -8.84 -12.53 27.73
C VAL A 5 -8.67 -11.32 26.85
N GLN A 6 -7.51 -10.69 26.98
CA GLN A 6 -7.14 -9.55 26.16
C GLN A 6 -7.07 -10.02 24.70
N PRO A 7 -7.93 -9.51 23.80
CA PRO A 7 -7.95 -9.99 22.43
C PRO A 7 -6.59 -9.73 21.77
N PRO A 8 -6.14 -10.61 20.85
CA PRO A 8 -4.89 -10.43 20.13
C PRO A 8 -4.82 -9.01 19.56
N GLN A 9 -3.66 -8.36 19.65
CA GLN A 9 -3.53 -6.92 19.43
C GLN A 9 -4.09 -6.44 18.07
N GLY A 10 -4.06 -7.30 17.04
CA GLY A 10 -4.67 -7.02 15.73
C GLY A 10 -6.19 -6.83 15.76
N GLU A 11 -6.88 -7.45 16.72
CA GLU A 11 -8.34 -7.32 16.92
C GLU A 11 -8.69 -5.98 17.56
N LYS A 12 -7.92 -5.48 18.55
CA LYS A 12 -8.11 -4.12 19.09
C LYS A 12 -7.89 -3.04 18.03
N ILE A 13 -6.90 -3.20 17.14
CA ILE A 13 -6.64 -2.24 16.06
C ILE A 13 -7.74 -2.28 15.00
N MET A 14 -8.27 -3.48 14.67
CA MET A 14 -9.39 -3.62 13.76
C MET A 14 -10.64 -2.87 14.26
N VAL A 15 -10.95 -2.97 15.56
CA VAL A 15 -12.10 -2.27 16.17
C VAL A 15 -11.99 -0.74 16.02
N VAL A 16 -10.78 -0.18 16.11
CA VAL A 16 -10.56 1.28 16.04
C VAL A 16 -10.42 1.79 14.60
N THR A 17 -9.89 0.97 13.68
CA THR A 17 -9.52 1.42 12.32
C THR A 17 -10.42 0.87 11.21
N SER A 18 -11.30 -0.08 11.55
CA SER A 18 -12.11 -0.89 10.63
C SER A 18 -11.30 -1.63 9.56
N VAL A 19 -9.98 -1.81 9.75
CA VAL A 19 -9.11 -2.60 8.87
C VAL A 19 -9.02 -4.01 9.43
N ARG A 20 -9.28 -5.05 8.64
CA ARG A 20 -9.12 -6.44 9.11
C ARG A 20 -7.66 -6.73 9.44
N ALA A 21 -7.41 -7.53 10.46
CA ALA A 21 -6.05 -7.85 10.92
C ALA A 21 -5.11 -8.35 9.79
N ASN A 22 -5.61 -9.17 8.85
CA ASN A 22 -4.83 -9.68 7.72
C ASN A 22 -4.51 -8.62 6.65
N ASP A 23 -5.20 -7.50 6.67
CA ASP A 23 -4.98 -6.34 5.79
C ASP A 23 -4.16 -5.25 6.48
N GLN A 24 -3.65 -5.52 7.68
CA GLN A 24 -2.81 -4.59 8.44
C GLN A 24 -1.32 -4.96 8.31
N GLN A 25 -0.50 -3.93 8.11
CA GLN A 25 0.95 -4.03 8.29
C GLN A 25 1.39 -2.95 9.27
N LEU A 26 1.85 -3.38 10.43
CA LEU A 26 2.38 -2.52 11.47
C LEU A 26 3.87 -2.22 11.23
N VAL A 27 4.23 -0.95 11.26
CA VAL A 27 5.61 -0.47 11.06
C VAL A 27 6.02 0.48 12.17
N HIS A 28 7.22 0.27 12.71
CA HIS A 28 7.86 1.15 13.69
C HIS A 28 9.33 1.36 13.30
N GLY A 29 9.80 2.62 13.29
CA GLY A 29 11.18 2.95 12.91
C GLY A 29 11.58 2.47 11.50
N GLY A 30 10.62 2.28 10.59
CA GLY A 30 10.86 1.69 9.26
C GLY A 30 10.89 0.16 9.23
N THR A 31 10.85 -0.51 10.37
CA THR A 31 10.80 -1.97 10.46
C THR A 31 9.37 -2.47 10.57
N ARG A 32 9.03 -3.47 9.76
CA ARG A 32 7.78 -4.22 9.89
C ARG A 32 7.80 -5.01 11.20
N LEU A 33 6.74 -4.87 11.99
CA LEU A 33 6.54 -5.70 13.17
C LEU A 33 5.96 -7.05 12.78
N SER A 34 6.47 -8.11 13.39
CA SER A 34 5.99 -9.49 13.23
C SER A 34 5.89 -10.18 14.58
N GLY A 35 4.92 -11.08 14.71
CA GLY A 35 4.62 -11.78 15.96
C GLY A 35 3.30 -11.30 16.56
N ASN A 36 2.24 -12.09 16.34
CA ASN A 36 0.90 -11.80 16.86
C ASN A 36 0.82 -11.92 18.40
N ASP A 37 1.80 -12.59 19.00
CA ASP A 37 1.80 -12.97 20.42
C ASP A 37 2.90 -12.24 21.22
N ARG A 38 3.55 -11.24 20.64
CA ARG A 38 4.60 -10.46 21.31
C ARG A 38 4.03 -9.17 21.90
N PRO A 39 4.33 -8.83 23.16
CA PRO A 39 3.92 -7.54 23.73
C PRO A 39 4.51 -6.36 22.94
N VAL A 40 3.73 -5.29 22.71
CA VAL A 40 4.17 -4.05 22.01
C VAL A 40 5.50 -3.52 22.56
N ARG A 41 5.68 -3.55 23.88
CA ARG A 41 6.91 -3.10 24.56
C ARG A 41 8.16 -3.88 24.13
N SER A 42 8.03 -5.15 23.73
CA SER A 42 9.16 -5.96 23.25
C SER A 42 9.76 -5.45 21.94
N PHE A 43 9.04 -4.61 21.22
CA PHE A 43 9.51 -3.95 19.99
C PHE A 43 10.11 -2.55 20.26
N GLY A 44 10.30 -2.17 21.54
CA GLY A 44 10.84 -0.86 21.91
C GLY A 44 9.90 0.32 21.63
N ILE A 45 8.62 0.04 21.38
CA ILE A 45 7.62 1.06 21.01
C ILE A 45 7.16 1.77 22.27
N THR A 46 7.46 3.07 22.37
CA THR A 46 7.09 3.94 23.50
C THR A 46 6.04 4.99 23.13
N GLY A 47 5.61 5.04 21.86
CA GLY A 47 4.71 6.08 21.37
C GLY A 47 3.91 5.66 20.14
N ARG A 48 4.24 6.23 18.98
CA ARG A 48 3.45 6.07 17.75
C ARG A 48 3.88 4.85 16.93
N ILE A 49 2.89 4.25 16.27
CA ILE A 49 3.04 3.20 15.28
C ILE A 49 2.38 3.63 13.99
N THR A 50 2.96 3.23 12.85
CA THR A 50 2.34 3.45 11.54
C THR A 50 1.63 2.19 11.12
N LEU A 51 0.35 2.32 10.75
CA LEU A 51 -0.44 1.25 10.17
C LEU A 51 -0.53 1.45 8.66
N HIS A 52 0.05 0.54 7.89
CA HIS A 52 -0.17 0.45 6.45
C HIS A 52 -1.27 -0.56 6.15
N LYS A 53 -2.18 -0.19 5.25
CA LYS A 53 -3.32 -1.01 4.86
C LYS A 53 -2.98 -1.76 3.58
N LYS A 54 -3.31 -3.04 3.50
CA LYS A 54 -3.32 -3.77 2.23
C LYS A 54 -4.47 -3.24 1.39
N ILE A 55 -4.16 -2.85 0.16
CA ILE A 55 -5.11 -2.31 -0.81
C ILE A 55 -4.92 -3.04 -2.14
N GLN A 56 -5.98 -3.08 -2.94
CA GLN A 56 -5.97 -3.55 -4.31
C GLN A 56 -6.10 -2.34 -5.23
N VAL A 57 -5.25 -2.25 -6.24
CA VAL A 57 -5.34 -1.22 -7.28
C VAL A 57 -5.40 -1.89 -8.64
N THR A 58 -6.09 -1.27 -9.58
CA THR A 58 -6.17 -1.77 -10.95
C THR A 58 -5.24 -0.92 -11.83
N VAL A 59 -4.23 -1.52 -12.44
CA VAL A 59 -3.32 -0.82 -13.35
C VAL A 59 -3.58 -1.29 -14.77
N LYS A 60 -3.61 -0.37 -15.74
CA LYS A 60 -3.72 -0.68 -17.17
C LYS A 60 -2.61 0.02 -17.92
N HIS A 61 -1.91 -0.73 -18.79
CA HIS A 61 -1.03 -0.16 -19.80
C HIS A 61 -1.81 0.06 -21.11
N ALA A 62 -1.36 1.02 -21.92
CA ALA A 62 -1.99 1.32 -23.22
C ALA A 62 -2.11 0.03 -24.07
N GLY A 63 -3.31 -0.22 -24.61
CA GLY A 63 -3.61 -1.41 -25.42
C GLY A 63 -3.75 -2.73 -24.65
N GLY A 64 -3.43 -2.78 -23.36
CA GLY A 64 -3.52 -4.01 -22.55
C GLY A 64 -4.81 -4.14 -21.74
N ALA A 65 -5.06 -5.35 -21.23
CA ALA A 65 -6.09 -5.58 -20.23
C ALA A 65 -5.67 -4.98 -18.86
N PRO A 66 -6.62 -4.45 -18.07
CA PRO A 66 -6.32 -4.03 -16.70
C PRO A 66 -5.94 -5.22 -15.81
N VAL A 67 -4.94 -5.05 -14.94
CA VAL A 67 -4.51 -6.04 -13.94
C VAL A 67 -4.75 -5.54 -12.52
N SER A 68 -5.18 -6.42 -11.61
CA SER A 68 -5.32 -6.10 -10.19
C SER A 68 -4.03 -6.41 -9.44
N ILE A 69 -3.54 -5.45 -8.66
CA ILE A 69 -2.27 -5.55 -7.94
C ILE A 69 -2.52 -5.30 -6.45
N ALA A 70 -2.17 -6.28 -5.63
CA ALA A 70 -2.17 -6.16 -4.17
C ALA A 70 -0.94 -5.37 -3.71
N VAL A 71 -1.13 -4.28 -2.97
CA VAL A 71 -0.06 -3.43 -2.44
C VAL A 71 -0.37 -2.96 -1.02
N HIS A 72 0.60 -2.35 -0.36
CA HIS A 72 0.40 -1.69 0.94
C HIS A 72 0.36 -0.17 0.76
N SER A 73 -0.50 0.52 1.49
CA SER A 73 -0.67 1.98 1.41
C SER A 73 0.61 2.76 1.75
N GLY A 74 1.57 2.12 2.41
CA GLY A 74 2.90 2.68 2.70
C GLY A 74 3.93 2.54 1.60
N MET A 75 3.67 1.72 0.58
CA MET A 75 4.58 1.62 -0.57
C MET A 75 4.69 2.97 -1.26
N THR A 76 5.82 3.24 -1.91
CA THR A 76 5.94 4.43 -2.76
C THR A 76 5.28 4.19 -4.12
N VAL A 77 4.95 5.27 -4.82
CA VAL A 77 4.46 5.20 -6.21
C VAL A 77 5.48 4.50 -7.10
N ARG A 78 6.79 4.76 -6.93
CA ARG A 78 7.85 4.05 -7.66
C ARG A 78 7.82 2.53 -7.43
N GLN A 79 7.57 2.08 -6.21
CA GLN A 79 7.46 0.65 -5.90
C GLN A 79 6.22 0.03 -6.57
N LEU A 80 5.08 0.72 -6.58
CA LEU A 80 3.90 0.27 -7.31
C LEU A 80 4.16 0.24 -8.83
N LYS A 81 4.83 1.24 -9.38
CA LYS A 81 5.20 1.32 -10.80
C LYS A 81 6.05 0.11 -11.21
N ARG A 82 7.11 -0.19 -10.46
CA ARG A 82 7.96 -1.37 -10.68
C ARG A 82 7.13 -2.65 -10.67
N LYS A 83 6.33 -2.84 -9.62
CA LYS A 83 5.47 -4.02 -9.47
C LYS A 83 4.47 -4.16 -10.62
N ALA A 84 3.91 -3.06 -11.10
CA ALA A 84 2.99 -3.07 -12.24
C ALA A 84 3.68 -3.47 -13.54
N ILE A 85 4.86 -2.91 -13.81
CA ILE A 85 5.71 -3.27 -14.96
C ILE A 85 6.02 -4.77 -14.95
N ASP A 86 6.48 -5.29 -13.79
CA ASP A 86 6.79 -6.72 -13.64
C ASP A 86 5.55 -7.60 -13.85
N THR A 87 4.41 -7.20 -13.28
CA THR A 87 3.13 -7.94 -13.40
C THR A 87 2.60 -7.95 -14.84
N LEU A 88 2.84 -6.87 -15.59
CA LEU A 88 2.44 -6.73 -16.98
C LEU A 88 3.46 -7.35 -17.95
N GLY A 89 4.58 -7.86 -17.47
CA GLY A 89 5.65 -8.42 -18.30
C GLY A 89 6.35 -7.39 -19.18
N LEU A 90 6.36 -6.12 -18.75
CA LEU A 90 6.97 -5.01 -19.50
C LEU A 90 8.44 -4.86 -19.09
N VAL A 91 9.27 -4.37 -20.02
CA VAL A 91 10.64 -3.94 -19.68
C VAL A 91 10.55 -2.62 -18.94
N PHE A 92 11.23 -2.52 -17.79
CA PHE A 92 11.22 -1.29 -17.03
C PHE A 92 11.89 -0.13 -17.77
N ASN A 93 11.23 1.02 -17.74
CA ASN A 93 11.72 2.29 -18.29
C ASN A 93 11.36 3.41 -17.30
N GLU A 94 12.31 4.33 -17.04
CA GLU A 94 12.09 5.47 -16.14
C GLU A 94 11.04 6.45 -16.68
N ASN A 95 10.84 6.48 -18.00
CA ASN A 95 9.82 7.28 -18.66
C ASN A 95 8.39 6.76 -18.47
N TYR A 96 8.21 5.62 -17.79
CA TYR A 96 6.89 5.23 -17.35
C TYR A 96 6.42 6.13 -16.19
N ILE A 97 5.20 6.63 -16.32
CA ILE A 97 4.48 7.32 -15.25
C ILE A 97 3.22 6.54 -14.87
N LEU A 98 2.84 6.65 -13.61
CA LEU A 98 1.51 6.26 -13.14
C LEU A 98 0.63 7.49 -13.06
N LYS A 99 -0.57 7.41 -13.60
CA LYS A 99 -1.60 8.44 -13.46
C LYS A 99 -2.95 7.83 -13.10
N ARG A 100 -3.87 8.63 -12.57
CA ARG A 100 -5.25 8.18 -12.34
C ARG A 100 -5.98 8.01 -13.66
N ARG A 101 -6.73 6.93 -13.81
CA ARG A 101 -7.60 6.74 -14.98
C ARG A 101 -8.75 7.74 -14.94
N GLY A 102 -9.05 8.37 -16.08
CA GLY A 102 -10.23 9.22 -16.25
C GLY A 102 -10.14 10.64 -15.69
N HIS A 103 -9.03 11.04 -15.08
CA HIS A 103 -8.77 12.46 -14.82
C HIS A 103 -8.22 13.11 -16.09
N GLY A 104 -8.88 14.17 -16.56
CA GLY A 104 -8.53 14.91 -17.78
C GLY A 104 -7.12 15.51 -17.78
N ASP A 105 -6.48 15.61 -16.61
CA ASP A 105 -5.10 16.05 -16.47
C ASP A 105 -4.14 14.87 -16.28
N HIS A 106 -3.08 14.86 -17.08
CA HIS A 106 -1.96 13.92 -17.05
C HIS A 106 -1.04 14.13 -15.84
N LEU A 107 -1.60 14.38 -14.65
CA LEU A 107 -0.77 14.55 -13.47
C LEU A 107 -0.21 13.19 -13.07
N ALA A 108 1.04 12.97 -13.44
CA ALA A 108 1.83 11.86 -12.96
C ALA A 108 1.83 11.88 -11.44
N LEU A 109 1.64 10.70 -10.85
CA LEU A 109 1.85 10.51 -9.43
C LEU A 109 3.35 10.65 -9.14
N ASP A 110 3.70 11.38 -8.09
CA ASP A 110 5.09 11.54 -7.66
C ASP A 110 5.65 10.21 -7.15
N ASP A 111 6.72 9.74 -7.80
CA ASP A 111 7.43 8.49 -7.52
C ASP A 111 7.86 8.34 -6.05
N ASN A 112 8.16 9.46 -5.38
CA ASN A 112 8.67 9.48 -4.00
C ASN A 112 7.54 9.49 -2.96
N SER A 113 6.32 9.84 -3.36
CA SER A 113 5.17 9.84 -2.47
C SER A 113 4.73 8.42 -2.12
N THR A 114 4.30 8.21 -0.87
CA THR A 114 3.62 6.96 -0.50
C THR A 114 2.26 6.87 -1.21
N LEU A 115 1.72 5.66 -1.41
CA LEU A 115 0.40 5.49 -2.02
C LEU A 115 -0.68 6.24 -1.23
N ALA A 116 -0.64 6.20 0.11
CA ALA A 116 -1.54 6.97 0.94
C ALA A 116 -1.41 8.50 0.71
N ALA A 117 -0.19 9.04 0.71
CA ALA A 117 0.05 10.47 0.47
C ALA A 117 -0.34 10.91 -0.94
N ALA A 118 -0.14 10.03 -1.93
CA ALA A 118 -0.56 10.23 -3.30
C ALA A 118 -2.08 10.02 -3.50
N ASN A 119 -2.85 9.77 -2.44
CA ASN A 119 -4.30 9.48 -2.47
C ASN A 119 -4.65 8.28 -3.38
N VAL A 120 -3.82 7.23 -3.36
CA VAL A 120 -4.06 5.94 -3.99
C VAL A 120 -4.65 4.99 -2.95
N ASN A 121 -5.94 4.73 -3.08
CA ASN A 121 -6.72 3.93 -2.14
C ASN A 121 -7.13 2.59 -2.75
N ASN A 122 -7.76 1.73 -1.94
CA ASN A 122 -8.34 0.47 -2.40
C ASN A 122 -9.36 0.72 -3.51
N GLY A 123 -9.26 -0.04 -4.60
CA GLY A 123 -10.10 0.09 -5.79
C GLY A 123 -9.66 1.19 -6.77
N CYS A 124 -8.57 1.93 -6.51
CA CYS A 124 -8.11 2.94 -7.45
C CYS A 124 -7.73 2.33 -8.81
N ALA A 125 -8.26 2.92 -9.88
CA ALA A 125 -7.87 2.61 -11.25
C ALA A 125 -6.77 3.57 -11.73
N LEU A 126 -5.64 3.00 -12.12
CA LEU A 126 -4.46 3.70 -12.60
C LEU A 126 -4.16 3.34 -14.05
N GLU A 127 -3.44 4.22 -14.71
CA GLU A 127 -2.85 4.01 -16.02
C GLU A 127 -1.34 4.10 -15.92
N LEU A 128 -0.66 3.12 -16.52
CA LEU A 128 0.77 3.12 -16.74
C LEU A 128 1.02 3.61 -18.17
N VAL A 129 1.68 4.76 -18.30
CA VAL A 129 1.88 5.43 -19.59
C VAL A 129 3.36 5.67 -19.80
N LEU A 130 3.87 5.34 -20.99
CA LEU A 130 5.20 5.74 -21.42
C LEU A 130 5.12 7.16 -21.99
N ILE A 131 5.88 8.10 -21.44
CA ILE A 131 5.99 9.46 -21.99
C ILE A 131 7.30 9.60 -22.75
N ASN A 132 7.26 10.23 -23.92
CA ASN A 132 8.48 10.61 -24.63
C ASN A 132 8.86 12.01 -24.14
N ASN A 133 10.07 12.15 -23.61
CA ASN A 133 10.67 13.46 -23.36
C ASN A 133 11.00 14.15 -24.68
#